data_AF-A0A2N2SX26-F1
#
_entry.id   AF-A0A2N2SX26-F1
#
_cell.length_a   1.000
_cell.length_b   1.000
_cell.length_c   1.000
_cell.angle_alpha   90.00
_cell.angle_beta   90.00
_cell.angle_gamma   90.00
#
_symmetry.space_group_name_H-M   'P 1'
#
loop_
_entity.id
_entity.type
_entity.pdbx_description
1 polymer ?
#
loop_
_entity_poly.entity_id
_entity_poly.type
_entity_poly.pdbx_seq_one_letter_code
_entity_poly.pdbx_strand_id
1 'polypeptide(L)'
;MRDALLAGVANGLSFIYSLLAYVRLQTRISTATDGFLDMIAGDFLGDGLPRKANQTDASYRARIIAAIFRERGTRKAIIAVLTQLTGRAPVVFEPLRPKDTGAYGLAYGYGSGGGYGTLLLPFQAFVTAFRPSGGGVANVAPYGVPGGSVGGGYGVGSMEQVPLASMQGQVTDADIFNAIESVRPAGYTIWARISS
;
A
#
# COMPACT_ATOMS: atom_id res chain seq x y z
N MET A 1 14.89 -0.50 60.27
CA MET A 1 13.46 -0.78 59.99
C MET A 1 12.73 0.43 59.40
N ARG A 2 12.80 1.63 59.99
CA ARG A 2 12.17 2.86 59.44
C ARG A 2 12.56 3.17 57.98
N ASP A 3 13.85 3.11 57.67
CA ASP A 3 14.33 3.43 56.31
C ASP A 3 13.92 2.36 55.29
N ALA A 4 13.86 1.10 55.70
CA ALA A 4 13.39 0.00 54.86
C ALA A 4 11.89 0.12 54.52
N LEU A 5 11.07 0.57 55.48
CA LEU A 5 9.64 0.81 55.27
C LEU A 5 9.41 1.95 54.28
N LEU A 6 10.10 3.09 54.48
CA LEU A 6 9.99 4.24 53.58
C LEU A 6 10.54 3.92 52.17
N ALA A 7 11.65 3.18 52.08
CA ALA A 7 12.20 2.73 50.81
C ALA A 7 11.25 1.78 50.07
N GLY A 8 10.56 0.87 50.78
CA GLY A 8 9.56 -0.02 50.19
C GLY A 8 8.39 0.75 49.55
N VAL A 9 7.84 1.73 50.28
CA VAL A 9 6.75 2.59 49.78
C VAL A 9 7.21 3.45 48.60
N ALA A 10 8.41 4.04 48.70
CA ALA A 10 8.98 4.86 47.63
C ALA A 10 9.20 4.05 46.34
N ASN A 11 9.73 2.83 46.45
CA ASN A 11 9.90 1.93 45.30
C ASN A 11 8.56 1.57 44.66
N GLY A 12 7.54 1.24 45.47
CA GLY A 12 6.21 0.93 44.96
C GLY A 12 5.56 2.10 44.20
N LEU A 13 5.61 3.30 44.76
CA LEU A 13 5.09 4.51 44.11
C LEU A 13 5.89 4.89 42.86
N SER A 14 7.21 4.74 42.88
CA SER A 14 8.07 4.97 41.71
C SER A 14 7.74 4.01 40.57
N PHE A 15 7.51 2.73 40.89
CA PHE A 15 7.07 1.74 39.89
C PHE A 15 5.72 2.11 39.28
N ILE A 16 4.71 2.44 40.10
CA ILE A 16 3.38 2.86 39.61
C ILE A 16 3.48 4.10 38.71
N TYR A 17 4.28 5.09 39.12
CA TYR A 17 4.50 6.29 38.31
C TYR A 17 5.17 5.95 36.97
N SER A 18 6.17 5.08 36.96
CA SER A 18 6.83 4.64 35.72
C SER A 18 5.85 3.95 34.76
N LEU A 19 4.93 3.13 35.31
CA LEU A 19 3.89 2.47 34.53
C LEU A 19 2.90 3.48 33.95
N LEU A 20 2.47 4.47 34.75
CA LEU A 20 1.58 5.53 34.28
C LEU A 20 2.24 6.37 33.16
N ALA A 21 3.51 6.72 33.34
CA ALA A 21 4.28 7.45 32.32
C ALA A 21 4.39 6.65 31.02
N TYR A 22 4.63 5.34 31.11
CA TYR A 22 4.64 4.44 29.96
C TYR A 22 3.27 4.38 29.27
N VAL A 23 2.19 4.10 30.00
CA VAL A 23 0.83 4.01 29.44
C VAL A 23 0.43 5.32 28.76
N ARG A 24 0.80 6.48 29.32
CA ARG A 24 0.57 7.78 28.70
C ARG A 24 1.15 7.86 27.29
N LEU A 25 2.37 7.35 27.07
CA LEU A 25 2.99 7.32 25.74
C LEU A 25 2.21 6.42 24.76
N GLN A 26 1.54 5.38 25.25
CA GLN A 26 0.76 4.48 24.41
C GLN A 26 -0.58 5.08 23.93
N THR A 27 -1.05 6.18 24.54
CA THR A 27 -2.33 6.83 24.20
C THR A 27 -2.29 7.73 22.96
N ARG A 28 -1.15 7.85 22.29
CA ARG A 28 -0.96 8.72 21.11
C ARG A 28 -0.25 7.93 20.03
N ILE A 29 -0.79 7.95 18.81
CA ILE A 29 -0.21 7.23 17.66
C ILE A 29 1.25 7.62 17.39
N SER A 30 1.64 8.86 17.69
CA SER A 30 3.01 9.35 17.52
C SER A 30 4.03 8.67 18.44
N THR A 31 3.60 8.19 19.60
CA THR A 31 4.48 7.65 20.66
C THR A 31 4.19 6.19 21.02
N ALA A 32 3.07 5.63 20.57
CA ALA A 32 2.74 4.23 20.82
C ALA A 32 3.73 3.27 20.15
N THR A 33 4.04 2.18 20.84
CA THR A 33 5.00 1.14 20.43
C THR A 33 4.37 -0.25 20.56
N ASP A 34 4.98 -1.23 19.88
CA ASP A 34 4.62 -2.64 19.97
C ASP A 34 3.11 -2.87 19.80
N GLY A 35 2.53 -3.80 20.56
CA GLY A 35 1.13 -4.19 20.47
C GLY A 35 0.13 -3.05 20.69
N PHE A 36 0.49 -1.96 21.36
CA PHE A 36 -0.39 -0.79 21.47
C PHE A 36 -0.57 -0.08 20.13
N LEU A 37 0.49 -0.03 19.32
CA LEU A 37 0.40 0.51 17.97
C LEU A 37 -0.45 -0.39 17.06
N ASP A 38 -0.42 -1.71 17.28
CA ASP A 38 -1.29 -2.66 16.59
C ASP A 38 -2.76 -2.52 17.00
N MET A 39 -3.05 -2.29 18.29
CA MET A 39 -4.42 -1.99 18.73
C MET A 39 -4.95 -0.69 18.11
N ILE A 40 -4.14 0.37 18.06
CA ILE A 40 -4.53 1.63 17.39
C ILE A 40 -4.85 1.36 15.92
N ALA A 41 -4.06 0.54 15.22
CA ALA A 41 -4.37 0.18 13.84
C ALA A 41 -5.72 -0.56 13.74
N GLY A 42 -5.98 -1.50 14.64
CA GLY A 42 -7.26 -2.22 14.73
C GLY A 42 -8.45 -1.30 14.97
N ASP A 43 -8.34 -0.33 15.86
CA ASP A 43 -9.42 0.62 16.16
C ASP A 43 -9.83 1.46 14.94
N PHE A 44 -8.86 1.87 14.11
CA PHE A 44 -9.14 2.72 12.94
C PHE A 44 -9.41 1.93 11.64
N LEU A 45 -8.78 0.77 11.48
CA LEU A 45 -8.70 0.06 10.20
C LEU A 45 -9.16 -1.40 10.27
N GLY A 46 -9.50 -1.90 11.47
CA GLY A 46 -9.78 -3.32 11.71
C GLY A 46 -8.63 -4.20 11.23
N ASP A 47 -8.96 -5.32 10.59
CA ASP A 47 -7.99 -6.24 10.00
C ASP A 47 -7.43 -5.76 8.65
N GLY A 48 -7.76 -4.54 8.22
CA GLY A 48 -7.40 -4.01 6.89
C GLY A 48 -5.95 -3.57 6.73
N LEU A 49 -5.18 -3.47 7.81
CA LEU A 49 -3.77 -3.08 7.76
C LEU A 49 -2.91 -3.83 8.79
N PRO A 50 -2.74 -5.16 8.69
CA PRO A 50 -1.89 -5.89 9.63
C PRO A 50 -0.42 -5.46 9.49
N ARG A 51 0.29 -5.52 10.61
CA ARG A 51 1.75 -5.31 10.66
C ARG A 51 2.45 -6.42 9.87
N LYS A 52 3.41 -6.05 9.02
CA LYS A 52 4.21 -7.02 8.27
C LYS A 52 5.22 -7.70 9.21
N ALA A 53 5.62 -8.93 8.87
CA ALA A 53 6.70 -9.61 9.57
C ALA A 53 7.96 -8.72 9.61
N ASN A 54 8.59 -8.62 10.78
CA ASN A 54 9.78 -7.80 11.04
C ASN A 54 9.62 -6.30 10.75
N GLN A 55 8.40 -5.77 10.72
CA GLN A 55 8.16 -4.35 10.48
C GLN A 55 8.40 -3.53 11.76
N THR A 56 9.21 -2.48 11.64
CA THR A 56 9.47 -1.54 12.74
C THR A 56 8.25 -0.68 13.07
N ASP A 57 8.13 -0.25 14.32
CA ASP A 57 7.06 0.68 14.76
C ASP A 57 7.02 1.96 13.94
N ALA A 58 8.18 2.53 13.60
CA ALA A 58 8.26 3.75 12.80
C ALA A 58 7.68 3.54 11.39
N SER A 59 8.03 2.43 10.73
CA SER A 59 7.49 2.07 9.42
C SER A 59 5.99 1.79 9.49
N TYR A 60 5.54 1.09 10.53
CA TYR A 60 4.14 0.74 10.69
C TYR A 60 3.27 1.96 10.99
N ARG A 61 3.70 2.82 11.91
CA ARG A 61 3.06 4.10 12.22
C ARG A 61 2.87 4.96 10.97
N ALA A 62 3.91 5.08 10.14
CA ALA A 62 3.82 5.84 8.89
C ALA A 62 2.73 5.28 7.96
N ARG A 63 2.61 3.96 7.85
CA ARG A 63 1.53 3.31 7.09
C ARG A 63 0.14 3.54 7.68
N ILE A 64 0.00 3.47 9.01
CA ILE A 64 -1.29 3.73 9.68
C ILE A 64 -1.73 5.18 9.41
N ILE A 65 -0.86 6.15 9.64
CA ILE A 65 -1.15 7.58 9.40
C ILE A 65 -1.53 7.80 7.92
N ALA A 66 -0.77 7.22 6.99
CA ALA A 66 -1.07 7.32 5.57
C ALA A 66 -2.42 6.68 5.20
N ALA A 67 -2.84 5.60 5.88
CA ALA A 67 -4.11 4.94 5.63
C ALA A 67 -5.31 5.70 6.20
N ILE A 68 -5.16 6.31 7.40
CA ILE A 68 -6.19 7.13 8.05
C ILE A 68 -6.47 8.39 7.22
N PHE A 69 -5.42 9.07 6.78
CA PHE A 69 -5.54 10.35 6.04
C PHE A 69 -5.49 10.17 4.52
N ARG A 70 -5.72 8.96 4.01
CA ARG A 70 -5.73 8.71 2.57
C ARG A 70 -6.91 9.42 1.91
N GLU A 71 -6.64 10.15 0.84
CA GLU A 71 -7.66 10.71 -0.05
C GLU A 71 -8.49 9.56 -0.66
N ARG A 72 -9.83 9.68 -0.67
CA ARG A 72 -10.77 8.70 -1.24
C ARG A 72 -11.83 9.39 -2.08
N GLY A 73 -12.46 8.65 -2.99
CA GLY A 73 -13.57 9.16 -3.79
C GLY A 73 -13.17 10.12 -4.90
N THR A 74 -11.90 10.17 -5.28
CA THR A 74 -11.39 11.03 -6.36
C THR A 74 -10.55 10.26 -7.36
N ARG A 75 -10.43 10.79 -8.57
CA ARG A 75 -9.46 10.32 -9.57
C ARG A 75 -8.04 10.25 -9.02
N LYS A 76 -7.65 11.28 -8.27
CA LYS A 76 -6.31 11.39 -7.68
C LYS A 76 -6.07 10.29 -6.65
N ALA A 77 -7.09 9.93 -5.87
CA ALA A 77 -7.01 8.82 -4.93
C ALA A 77 -6.70 7.48 -5.63
N ILE A 78 -7.39 7.18 -6.74
CA ILE A 78 -7.14 5.97 -7.56
C ILE A 78 -5.71 5.99 -8.11
N ILE A 79 -5.26 7.12 -8.67
CA ILE A 79 -3.89 7.25 -9.19
C ILE A 79 -2.88 7.05 -8.08
N ALA A 80 -3.06 7.70 -6.93
CA ALA A 80 -2.14 7.65 -5.82
C ALA A 80 -2.03 6.24 -5.21
N VAL A 81 -3.16 5.56 -4.97
CA VAL A 81 -3.14 4.22 -4.36
C VAL A 81 -2.52 3.18 -5.29
N LEU A 82 -2.81 3.25 -6.60
CA LEU A 82 -2.21 2.34 -7.57
C LEU A 82 -0.73 2.62 -7.78
N THR A 83 -0.32 3.90 -7.86
CA THR A 83 1.11 4.26 -7.96
C THR A 83 1.87 3.83 -6.70
N GLN A 84 1.29 4.00 -5.51
CA GLN A 84 1.91 3.55 -4.26
C GLN A 84 2.04 2.02 -4.20
N LEU A 85 1.04 1.31 -4.70
CA LEU A 85 1.02 -0.15 -4.71
C LEU A 85 2.00 -0.72 -5.74
N THR A 86 1.99 -0.23 -6.97
CA THR A 86 2.67 -0.86 -8.11
C THR A 86 3.95 -0.12 -8.53
N GLY A 87 4.20 1.08 -8.01
CA GLY A 87 5.27 1.97 -8.48
C GLY A 87 4.99 2.62 -9.84
N ARG A 88 3.84 2.34 -10.47
CA ARG A 88 3.50 2.82 -11.81
C ARG A 88 2.12 3.46 -11.84
N ALA A 89 2.06 4.69 -12.33
CA ALA A 89 0.81 5.42 -12.43
C ALA A 89 -0.15 4.76 -13.43
N PRO A 90 -1.43 4.54 -13.05
CA PRO A 90 -2.44 3.99 -13.95
C PRO A 90 -2.88 5.02 -14.98
N VAL A 91 -3.49 4.56 -16.06
CA VAL A 91 -4.23 5.42 -16.99
C VAL A 91 -5.70 5.40 -16.60
N VAL A 92 -6.27 6.56 -16.29
CA VAL A 92 -7.69 6.71 -15.93
C VAL A 92 -8.41 7.49 -17.03
N PHE A 93 -9.63 7.08 -17.37
CA PHE A 93 -10.50 7.74 -18.34
C PHE A 93 -11.90 7.90 -17.75
N GLU A 94 -12.42 9.12 -17.76
CA GLU A 94 -13.74 9.50 -17.27
C GLU A 94 -14.58 10.06 -18.45
N PRO A 95 -15.65 9.39 -18.90
CA PRO A 95 -16.45 9.82 -20.06
C PRO A 95 -17.13 11.19 -19.91
N LEU A 96 -17.28 11.68 -18.69
CA LEU A 96 -17.86 12.99 -18.38
C LEU A 96 -16.80 14.11 -18.26
N ARG A 97 -15.51 13.76 -18.33
CA ARG A 97 -14.43 14.72 -18.09
C ARG A 97 -13.92 15.27 -19.43
N PRO A 98 -14.08 16.58 -19.71
CA PRO A 98 -13.59 17.18 -20.95
C PRO A 98 -12.09 16.98 -21.21
N LYS A 99 -11.28 16.92 -20.13
CA LYS A 99 -9.84 16.63 -20.21
C LYS A 99 -9.50 15.21 -20.63
N ASP A 100 -10.46 14.30 -20.65
CA ASP A 100 -10.28 12.93 -21.12
C ASP A 100 -10.92 12.72 -22.50
N THR A 101 -11.87 13.59 -22.89
CA THR A 101 -12.72 13.40 -24.07
C THR A 101 -12.57 14.44 -25.18
N GLY A 102 -11.91 15.56 -24.87
CA GLY A 102 -11.84 16.71 -25.76
C GLY A 102 -12.93 17.75 -25.48
N ALA A 103 -12.54 19.01 -25.63
CA ALA A 103 -13.39 20.19 -25.67
C ALA A 103 -12.62 21.33 -26.33
N TYR A 104 -13.30 22.43 -26.63
CA TYR A 104 -12.63 23.64 -27.12
C TYR A 104 -11.53 24.08 -26.14
N GLY A 105 -10.32 24.31 -26.67
CA GLY A 105 -9.14 24.66 -25.86
C GLY A 105 -8.42 23.47 -25.20
N LEU A 106 -8.79 22.23 -25.52
CA LEU A 106 -8.08 21.01 -25.08
C LEU A 106 -7.49 20.27 -26.29
N ALA A 107 -6.38 19.55 -26.08
CA ALA A 107 -5.61 18.89 -27.15
C ALA A 107 -6.20 17.54 -27.63
N TYR A 108 -7.44 17.23 -27.25
CA TYR A 108 -8.10 15.95 -27.53
C TYR A 108 -9.29 16.18 -28.46
N GLY A 109 -9.49 15.26 -29.41
CA GLY A 109 -10.45 15.42 -30.49
C GLY A 109 -10.43 14.26 -31.48
N TYR A 110 -11.40 14.27 -32.40
CA TYR A 110 -11.58 13.23 -33.41
C TYR A 110 -10.28 12.96 -34.19
N GLY A 111 -9.84 11.69 -34.21
CA GLY A 111 -8.65 11.26 -34.95
C GLY A 111 -7.30 11.71 -34.38
N SER A 112 -7.27 12.36 -33.21
CA SER A 112 -6.03 12.80 -32.55
C SER A 112 -5.76 12.00 -31.28
N GLY A 113 -6.44 12.32 -30.18
CA GLY A 113 -6.24 11.68 -28.89
C GLY A 113 -7.42 11.93 -27.94
N GLY A 114 -7.43 11.19 -26.82
CA GLY A 114 -8.57 11.14 -25.90
C GLY A 114 -9.56 10.02 -26.27
N GLY A 115 -10.57 9.82 -25.42
CA GLY A 115 -11.66 8.88 -25.67
C GLY A 115 -12.97 9.59 -26.02
N TYR A 116 -13.94 8.88 -26.59
CA TYR A 116 -15.27 9.47 -26.80
C TYR A 116 -16.02 9.55 -25.48
N GLY A 117 -16.37 10.77 -25.08
CA GLY A 117 -17.20 11.04 -23.92
C GLY A 117 -18.66 10.69 -24.14
N THR A 118 -19.39 10.45 -23.05
CA THR A 118 -20.84 10.27 -23.09
C THR A 118 -21.47 10.72 -21.78
N LEU A 119 -22.56 11.49 -21.88
CA LEU A 119 -23.38 11.87 -20.73
C LEU A 119 -24.33 10.74 -20.29
N LEU A 120 -24.46 9.69 -21.10
CA LEU A 120 -25.35 8.55 -20.84
C LEU A 120 -24.73 7.49 -19.92
N LEU A 121 -23.43 7.57 -19.63
CA LEU A 121 -22.74 6.72 -18.65
C LEU A 121 -22.28 7.54 -17.44
N PRO A 122 -23.21 8.12 -16.65
CA PRO A 122 -22.84 8.83 -15.45
C PRO A 122 -22.25 7.87 -14.42
N PHE A 123 -21.39 8.41 -13.56
CA PHE A 123 -20.76 7.66 -12.46
C PHE A 123 -19.92 6.46 -12.94
N GLN A 124 -19.28 6.54 -14.10
CA GLN A 124 -18.38 5.51 -14.59
C GLN A 124 -16.98 6.05 -14.87
N ALA A 125 -15.96 5.24 -14.61
CA ALA A 125 -14.59 5.50 -15.05
C ALA A 125 -13.92 4.19 -15.47
N PHE A 126 -12.93 4.32 -16.35
CA PHE A 126 -12.16 3.22 -16.90
C PHE A 126 -10.70 3.37 -16.45
N VAL A 127 -10.14 2.31 -15.89
CA VAL A 127 -8.79 2.31 -15.32
C VAL A 127 -7.97 1.22 -16.00
N THR A 128 -6.84 1.61 -16.59
CA THR A 128 -5.76 0.68 -16.94
C THR A 128 -4.74 0.71 -15.80
N ALA A 129 -4.75 -0.34 -14.98
CA ALA A 129 -3.74 -0.55 -13.95
C ALA A 129 -2.58 -1.35 -14.52
N PHE A 130 -1.38 -1.15 -13.96
CA PHE A 130 -0.18 -1.86 -14.38
C PHE A 130 0.36 -2.71 -13.25
N ARG A 131 0.81 -3.91 -13.57
CA ARG A 131 1.59 -4.72 -12.62
C ARG A 131 2.89 -3.99 -12.27
N PRO A 132 3.46 -4.22 -11.07
CA PRO A 132 4.76 -3.66 -10.74
C PRO A 132 5.80 -4.10 -11.76
N SER A 133 6.72 -3.20 -12.11
CA SER A 133 7.95 -3.61 -12.80
C SER A 133 8.72 -4.54 -11.86
N GLY A 134 8.78 -5.83 -12.19
CA GLY A 134 9.27 -6.86 -11.28
C GLY A 134 10.63 -6.52 -10.66
N GLY A 135 10.72 -6.56 -9.34
CA GLY A 135 11.99 -6.77 -8.65
C GLY A 135 12.34 -8.23 -8.86
N GLY A 136 13.35 -8.51 -9.69
CA GLY A 136 13.79 -9.88 -9.94
C GLY A 136 14.14 -10.63 -8.64
N VAL A 137 14.27 -11.94 -8.73
CA VAL A 137 14.75 -12.75 -7.62
C VAL A 137 16.25 -12.46 -7.45
N ALA A 138 16.65 -11.98 -6.27
CA ALA A 138 18.06 -11.80 -5.97
C ALA A 138 18.73 -13.18 -5.80
N ASN A 139 19.93 -13.36 -6.36
CA ASN A 139 20.74 -14.58 -6.26
C ASN A 139 20.07 -15.84 -6.84
N VAL A 140 19.61 -15.75 -8.08
CA VAL A 140 19.15 -16.90 -8.87
C VAL A 140 20.24 -17.96 -8.96
N ALA A 141 20.01 -19.11 -8.34
CA ALA A 141 20.90 -20.26 -8.45
C ALA A 141 20.68 -20.96 -9.80
N PRO A 142 21.74 -21.34 -10.52
CA PRO A 142 21.60 -22.03 -11.80
C PRO A 142 21.00 -23.43 -11.62
N TYR A 143 20.18 -23.84 -12.58
CA TYR A 143 19.52 -25.14 -12.54
C TYR A 143 20.54 -26.29 -12.56
N GLY A 144 20.55 -27.10 -11.49
CA GLY A 144 21.26 -28.37 -11.43
C GLY A 144 22.75 -28.33 -11.04
N VAL A 145 23.29 -27.21 -10.53
CA VAL A 145 24.71 -27.16 -10.09
C VAL A 145 24.91 -26.43 -8.76
N PRO A 146 25.54 -27.06 -7.76
CA PRO A 146 26.04 -26.35 -6.59
C PRO A 146 27.23 -25.46 -7.00
N GLY A 147 27.01 -24.14 -7.07
CA GLY A 147 28.09 -23.15 -7.01
C GLY A 147 28.69 -22.60 -8.32
N GLY A 148 28.03 -22.70 -9.48
CA GLY A 148 28.59 -22.12 -10.72
C GLY A 148 27.54 -21.59 -11.70
N SER A 149 27.69 -20.32 -12.14
CA SER A 149 26.83 -19.63 -13.11
C SER A 149 26.67 -20.43 -14.41
N VAL A 150 25.47 -20.94 -14.68
CA VAL A 150 25.10 -21.49 -15.98
C VAL A 150 24.05 -20.57 -16.61
N GLY A 151 24.42 -20.01 -17.76
CA GLY A 151 23.63 -19.16 -18.63
C GLY A 151 22.15 -19.55 -18.73
N GLY A 152 21.24 -18.64 -18.40
CA GLY A 152 19.82 -18.69 -18.75
C GLY A 152 19.60 -18.16 -20.16
N GLY A 153 18.64 -18.72 -20.91
CA GLY A 153 18.40 -18.34 -22.31
C GLY A 153 19.58 -18.64 -23.24
N TYR A 154 19.93 -17.71 -24.14
CA TYR A 154 21.05 -17.78 -25.12
C TYR A 154 22.46 -17.80 -24.45
N GLY A 155 22.63 -18.51 -23.34
CA GLY A 155 23.91 -18.71 -22.66
C GLY A 155 24.36 -17.57 -21.74
N VAL A 156 23.46 -16.65 -21.31
CA VAL A 156 23.85 -15.47 -20.52
C VAL A 156 22.95 -15.28 -19.29
N GLY A 157 23.54 -15.26 -18.09
CA GLY A 157 22.85 -15.00 -16.80
C GLY A 157 22.44 -16.27 -16.06
N SER A 158 21.87 -16.19 -14.85
CA SER A 158 21.26 -17.36 -14.20
C SER A 158 19.74 -17.28 -14.36
N MET A 159 19.06 -18.41 -14.60
CA MET A 159 17.58 -18.48 -14.63
C MET A 159 17.07 -19.55 -13.66
N GLU A 160 16.00 -19.24 -12.94
CA GLU A 160 15.31 -20.17 -12.04
C GLU A 160 13.81 -19.98 -12.21
N GLN A 161 13.06 -21.09 -12.24
CA GLN A 161 11.61 -21.06 -12.20
C GLN A 161 11.18 -20.88 -10.74
N VAL A 162 10.99 -19.63 -10.35
CA VAL A 162 10.51 -19.28 -9.02
C VAL A 162 8.99 -19.12 -9.08
N PRO A 163 8.21 -19.90 -8.31
CA PRO A 163 6.78 -19.67 -8.20
C PRO A 163 6.50 -18.21 -7.83
N LEU A 164 5.41 -17.66 -8.36
CA LEU A 164 4.97 -16.31 -8.03
C LEU A 164 4.82 -16.13 -6.49
N ALA A 165 4.41 -17.19 -5.80
CA ALA A 165 4.26 -17.23 -4.34
C ALA A 165 5.57 -17.07 -3.54
N SER A 166 6.73 -17.32 -4.14
CA SER A 166 8.04 -17.21 -3.46
C SER A 166 8.71 -15.85 -3.63
N MET A 167 8.09 -14.91 -4.37
CA MET A 167 8.50 -13.51 -4.37
C MET A 167 7.89 -12.79 -3.15
N GLN A 168 8.72 -12.50 -2.14
CA GLN A 168 8.26 -11.76 -0.96
C GLN A 168 7.78 -10.35 -1.34
N GLY A 169 6.57 -10.00 -0.93
CA GLY A 169 6.00 -8.66 -1.12
C GLY A 169 5.40 -8.40 -2.51
N GLN A 170 5.10 -9.45 -3.27
CA GLN A 170 4.48 -9.31 -4.58
C GLN A 170 3.05 -8.74 -4.49
N VAL A 171 2.78 -7.76 -5.35
CA VAL A 171 1.43 -7.24 -5.60
C VAL A 171 0.71 -8.17 -6.56
N THR A 172 -0.40 -8.73 -6.11
CA THR A 172 -1.30 -9.55 -6.92
C THR A 172 -2.31 -8.70 -7.68
N ASP A 173 -2.94 -9.29 -8.71
CA ASP A 173 -4.05 -8.66 -9.41
C ASP A 173 -5.23 -8.37 -8.45
N ALA A 174 -5.44 -9.24 -7.45
CA ALA A 174 -6.43 -9.02 -6.39
C ALA A 174 -6.11 -7.79 -5.54
N ASP A 175 -4.83 -7.56 -5.22
CA ASP A 175 -4.40 -6.35 -4.48
C ASP A 175 -4.71 -5.08 -5.27
N ILE A 176 -4.56 -5.12 -6.60
CA ILE A 176 -4.89 -3.99 -7.48
C ILE A 176 -6.39 -3.67 -7.43
N PHE A 177 -7.26 -4.69 -7.58
CA PHE A 177 -8.70 -4.49 -7.49
C PHE A 177 -9.13 -4.01 -6.10
N ASN A 178 -8.60 -4.62 -5.03
CA ASN A 178 -8.87 -4.21 -3.66
C ASN A 178 -8.42 -2.77 -3.38
N ALA A 179 -7.28 -2.34 -3.96
CA ALA A 179 -6.82 -0.98 -3.84
C ALA A 179 -7.76 0.02 -4.52
N ILE A 180 -8.26 -0.30 -5.72
CA ILE A 180 -9.26 0.53 -6.43
C ILE A 180 -10.53 0.64 -5.58
N GLU A 181 -11.08 -0.48 -5.12
CA GLU A 181 -12.30 -0.49 -4.30
C GLU A 181 -12.13 0.29 -3.00
N SER A 182 -10.95 0.22 -2.37
CA SER A 182 -10.69 0.96 -1.12
C SER A 182 -10.86 2.48 -1.27
N VAL A 183 -10.62 3.04 -2.46
CA VAL A 183 -10.71 4.48 -2.70
C VAL A 183 -11.82 4.87 -3.67
N ARG A 184 -12.61 3.91 -4.14
CA ARG A 184 -13.66 4.12 -5.13
C ARG A 184 -14.73 5.08 -4.57
N PRO A 185 -15.21 6.07 -5.35
CA PRO A 185 -16.36 6.87 -4.94
C PRO A 185 -17.61 6.01 -4.77
N ALA A 186 -18.43 6.33 -3.77
CA ALA A 186 -19.72 5.67 -3.61
C ALA A 186 -20.62 5.93 -4.84
N GLY A 187 -21.32 4.89 -5.30
CA GLY A 187 -22.20 4.98 -6.47
C GLY A 187 -21.51 5.00 -7.84
N TYR A 188 -20.17 4.94 -7.89
CA TYR A 188 -19.43 4.86 -9.16
C TYR A 188 -19.09 3.42 -9.56
N THR A 189 -19.19 3.09 -10.84
CA THR A 189 -18.64 1.86 -11.41
C THR A 189 -17.25 2.15 -11.99
N ILE A 190 -16.23 1.43 -11.51
CA ILE A 190 -14.87 1.53 -12.03
C ILE A 190 -14.54 0.26 -12.81
N TRP A 191 -14.42 0.40 -14.13
CA TRP A 191 -14.02 -0.68 -15.01
C TRP A 191 -12.50 -0.75 -15.05
N ALA A 192 -11.91 -1.81 -14.51
CA ALA A 192 -10.46 -1.96 -14.46
C ALA A 192 -9.96 -3.06 -15.40
N ARG A 193 -8.91 -2.76 -16.16
CA ARG A 193 -8.09 -3.75 -16.86
C ARG A 193 -6.66 -3.71 -16.32
N ILE A 194 -6.04 -4.88 -16.21
CA ILE A 194 -4.65 -5.00 -15.75
C ILE A 194 -3.75 -5.27 -16.95
N SER A 195 -2.66 -4.53 -17.03
CA SER A 195 -1.64 -4.63 -18.08
C SER A 195 -0.25 -4.79 -17.46
N SER A 196 0.74 -5.11 -18.29
CA SER A 196 2.15 -5.28 -17.91
C SER A 196 3.01 -4.14 -18.47
#